data_AF-A0AAW2VXZ6-F1
#
_entry.id   AF-A0AAW2VXZ6-F1
#
_cell.length_a   1.000
_cell.length_b   1.000
_cell.length_c   1.000
_cell.angle_alpha   90.00
_cell.angle_beta   90.00
_cell.angle_gamma   90.00
#
_symmetry.space_group_name_H-M   'P 1'
#
loop_
_entity.id
_entity.type
_entity.pdbx_description
1 polymer ?
#
loop_
_entity_poly.entity_id
_entity_poly.type
_entity_poly.pdbx_seq_one_letter_code
_entity_poly.pdbx_strand_id
1 'polypeptide(L)'
;MKADPNKIYTVLHAVNLRTRMDPLLSEYHFGNIYWLAKAMPTVGADGGSELFQKLRKAIRGVNGEYVAQLQQGNKHLNFLKERMAQANKGRLVTFNFTSWCGFPLYEADFGWGKPVWVVTFTGMVYKNLVVLMDTAAGDGIEARINLSKEDMNKFEADVELQQFVSNTKTLQLHN
;
A
#
# COMPACT_ATOMS: atom_id res chain seq x y z
N MET A 1 4.79 7.74 20.63
CA MET A 1 3.43 7.21 20.90
C MET A 1 3.56 5.89 21.66
N LYS A 2 2.91 5.68 22.81
CA LYS A 2 2.92 4.36 23.48
C LYS A 2 1.94 3.45 22.73
N ALA A 3 2.39 2.26 22.32
CA ALA A 3 1.49 1.30 21.66
C ALA A 3 0.46 0.79 22.66
N ASP A 4 -0.79 0.64 22.22
CA ASP A 4 -1.81 -0.03 22.99
C ASP A 4 -1.49 -1.55 23.01
N PRO A 5 -1.22 -2.16 24.18
CA PRO A 5 -0.86 -3.57 24.28
C PRO A 5 -1.99 -4.51 23.81
N ASN A 6 -3.23 -4.01 23.69
CA ASN A 6 -4.36 -4.77 23.18
C ASN A 6 -4.51 -4.66 21.64
N LYS A 7 -3.68 -3.86 20.98
CA LYS A 7 -3.71 -3.67 19.52
C LYS A 7 -2.56 -4.40 18.83
N ILE A 8 -2.89 -5.00 17.71
CA ILE A 8 -1.97 -5.65 16.78
C ILE A 8 -1.86 -4.73 15.57
N TYR A 9 -0.68 -4.16 15.37
CA TYR A 9 -0.38 -3.33 14.21
C TYR A 9 0.12 -4.21 13.07
N THR A 10 -0.40 -3.99 11.86
CA THR A 10 0.01 -4.74 10.66
C THR A 10 0.11 -3.81 9.47
N VAL A 11 1.15 -3.98 8.67
CA VAL A 11 1.27 -3.39 7.34
C VAL A 11 0.98 -4.46 6.30
N LEU A 12 0.07 -4.17 5.38
CA LEU A 12 -0.22 -5.01 4.22
C LEU A 12 0.18 -4.26 2.96
N HIS A 13 0.89 -4.92 2.05
CA HIS A 13 1.25 -4.35 0.75
C HIS A 13 0.74 -5.25 -0.37
N ALA A 14 0.00 -4.67 -1.32
CA ALA A 14 -0.49 -5.38 -2.50
C ALA A 14 0.66 -5.69 -3.48
N VAL A 15 0.70 -6.92 -3.97
CA VAL A 15 1.81 -7.45 -4.76
C VAL A 15 1.27 -8.08 -6.03
N ASN A 16 1.77 -7.64 -7.19
CA ASN A 16 1.45 -8.23 -8.49
C ASN A 16 1.95 -9.69 -8.55
N LEU A 17 1.03 -10.64 -8.76
CA LEU A 17 1.38 -12.06 -8.86
C LEU A 17 1.73 -12.49 -10.29
N ARG A 18 1.39 -11.72 -11.32
CA ARG A 18 1.59 -12.10 -12.73
C ARG A 18 3.05 -12.47 -13.02
N THR A 19 3.98 -11.66 -12.51
CA THR A 19 5.42 -11.84 -12.67
C THR A 19 6.03 -12.86 -11.69
N ARG A 20 5.19 -13.59 -10.94
CA ARG A 20 5.60 -14.50 -9.87
C ARG A 20 4.90 -15.85 -9.95
N MET A 21 4.16 -16.10 -11.01
CA MET A 21 3.55 -17.38 -11.29
C MET A 21 4.46 -18.26 -12.15
N ASP A 22 4.19 -19.56 -12.16
CA ASP A 22 4.81 -20.50 -13.09
C ASP A 22 3.69 -21.24 -13.85
N PRO A 23 3.52 -20.98 -15.17
CA PRO A 23 4.28 -20.03 -15.98
C PRO A 23 3.98 -18.56 -15.61
N LEU A 24 4.90 -17.66 -15.98
CA LEU A 24 4.67 -16.21 -15.85
C LEU A 24 3.46 -15.79 -16.66
N LEU A 25 2.65 -14.89 -16.12
CA LEU A 25 1.53 -14.30 -16.84
C LEU A 25 1.96 -12.99 -17.50
N SER A 26 1.42 -12.76 -18.70
CA SER A 26 1.56 -11.46 -19.38
C SER A 26 1.02 -10.33 -18.51
N GLU A 27 1.64 -9.15 -18.59
CA GLU A 27 1.16 -7.93 -17.95
C GLU A 27 -0.26 -7.53 -18.41
N TYR A 28 -0.65 -7.92 -19.63
CA TYR A 28 -1.97 -7.67 -20.20
C TYR A 28 -3.06 -8.64 -19.72
N HIS A 29 -2.73 -9.65 -18.89
CA HIS A 29 -3.75 -10.53 -18.31
C HIS A 29 -4.73 -9.71 -17.48
N PHE A 30 -6.00 -9.70 -17.86
CA PHE A 30 -7.04 -8.98 -17.14
C PHE A 30 -7.48 -9.71 -15.87
N GLY A 31 -7.86 -8.97 -14.83
CA GLY A 31 -8.41 -9.50 -13.58
C GLY A 31 -7.57 -9.22 -12.33
N ASN A 32 -8.08 -9.67 -11.18
CA ASN A 32 -7.46 -9.47 -9.87
C ASN A 32 -6.40 -10.55 -9.60
N ILE A 33 -5.17 -10.30 -10.04
CA ILE A 33 -4.04 -11.22 -9.88
C ILE A 33 -2.99 -10.57 -8.98
N TYR A 34 -3.33 -10.45 -7.69
CA TYR A 34 -2.48 -9.86 -6.66
C TYR A 34 -2.61 -10.61 -5.34
N TRP A 35 -1.62 -10.46 -4.46
CA TRP A 35 -1.68 -10.92 -3.07
C TRP A 35 -1.20 -9.86 -2.09
N LEU A 36 -1.45 -10.07 -0.80
CA LEU A 36 -1.04 -9.18 0.27
C LEU A 36 0.20 -9.74 0.96
N ALA A 37 1.32 -9.01 0.85
CA ALA A 37 2.48 -9.21 1.72
C ALA A 37 2.19 -8.57 3.09
N LYS A 38 2.43 -9.29 4.18
CA LYS A 38 2.18 -8.83 5.56
C LYS A 38 3.48 -8.61 6.31
N ALA A 39 3.61 -7.45 6.95
CA ALA A 39 4.65 -7.16 7.93
C ALA A 39 4.02 -6.65 9.24
N MET A 40 4.72 -6.88 10.36
CA MET A 40 4.31 -6.40 11.68
C MET A 40 5.42 -5.53 12.26
N PRO A 41 5.16 -4.23 12.54
CA PRO A 41 6.15 -3.39 13.19
C PRO A 41 6.43 -3.91 14.60
N THR A 42 7.68 -3.82 15.04
CA THR A 42 8.02 -4.04 16.44
C THR A 42 7.79 -2.74 17.21
N VAL A 43 7.00 -2.81 18.28
CA VAL A 43 6.74 -1.65 19.15
C VAL A 43 8.04 -1.19 19.78
N GLY A 44 8.39 0.10 19.60
CA GLY A 44 9.60 0.69 20.18
C GLY A 44 10.89 0.40 19.42
N ALA A 45 10.80 -0.20 18.22
CA ALA A 45 11.95 -0.30 17.31
C ALA A 45 12.26 1.06 16.66
N ASP A 46 13.43 1.12 16.00
CA ASP A 46 13.98 2.30 15.34
C ASP A 46 13.02 2.94 14.32
N GLY A 47 13.29 4.21 13.96
CA GLY A 47 12.46 5.10 13.11
C GLY A 47 12.16 4.59 11.69
N GLY A 48 11.50 3.45 11.55
CA GLY A 48 10.99 2.88 10.31
C GLY A 48 11.92 1.89 9.59
N SER A 49 13.21 1.82 9.92
CA SER A 49 14.18 0.94 9.24
C SER A 49 13.83 -0.54 9.42
N GLU A 50 13.50 -0.95 10.65
CA GLU A 50 13.09 -2.32 10.96
C GLU A 50 11.83 -2.75 10.20
N LEU A 51 10.82 -1.88 10.19
CA LEU A 51 9.57 -2.12 9.47
C LEU A 51 9.83 -2.24 7.97
N PHE A 52 10.68 -1.38 7.42
CA PHE A 52 11.07 -1.42 6.02
C PHE A 52 11.74 -2.74 5.64
N GLN A 53 12.69 -3.21 6.46
CA GLN A 53 13.36 -4.49 6.24
C GLN A 53 12.36 -5.67 6.28
N LYS A 54 11.47 -5.69 7.26
CA LYS A 54 10.40 -6.69 7.36
C LYS A 54 9.47 -6.66 6.16
N LEU A 55 9.04 -5.47 5.73
CA LEU A 55 8.16 -5.30 4.59
C LEU A 55 8.83 -5.75 3.29
N ARG A 56 10.08 -5.36 3.07
CA ARG A 56 10.88 -5.81 1.93
C ARG A 56 11.03 -7.33 1.92
N LYS A 57 11.31 -7.95 3.07
CA LYS A 57 11.38 -9.41 3.21
C LYS A 57 10.04 -10.06 2.90
N ALA A 58 8.94 -9.52 3.42
CA ALA A 58 7.59 -10.02 3.18
C ALA A 58 7.21 -9.96 1.69
N ILE A 59 7.49 -8.84 1.02
CA ILE A 59 7.22 -8.68 -0.43
C ILE A 59 8.05 -9.68 -1.24
N ARG A 60 9.34 -9.85 -0.92
CA ARG A 60 10.21 -10.84 -1.59
C ARG A 60 9.77 -12.28 -1.33
N GLY A 61 9.23 -12.55 -0.14
CA GLY A 61 8.73 -13.87 0.26
C GLY A 61 7.48 -14.31 -0.50
N VAL A 62 6.73 -13.38 -1.13
CA VAL A 62 5.66 -13.73 -2.09
C VAL A 62 6.32 -14.11 -3.42
N ASN A 63 7.01 -15.24 -3.48
CA ASN A 63 7.71 -15.77 -4.66
C ASN A 63 6.89 -16.90 -5.34
N GLY A 64 7.43 -17.52 -6.40
CA GLY A 64 6.75 -18.57 -7.15
C GLY A 64 6.30 -19.76 -6.32
N GLU A 65 7.16 -20.24 -5.41
CA GLU A 65 6.82 -21.33 -4.49
C GLU A 65 5.65 -20.94 -3.57
N TYR A 66 5.66 -19.72 -3.04
CA TYR A 66 4.58 -19.21 -2.21
C TYR A 66 3.27 -19.09 -3.00
N VAL A 67 3.33 -18.61 -4.25
CA VAL A 67 2.16 -18.49 -5.13
C VAL A 67 1.58 -19.86 -5.48
N ALA A 68 2.41 -20.86 -5.79
CA ALA A 68 1.97 -22.23 -6.03
C ALA A 68 1.25 -22.81 -4.79
N GLN A 69 1.75 -22.52 -3.58
CA GLN A 69 1.10 -22.92 -2.33
C GLN A 69 -0.20 -22.15 -2.07
N LEU A 70 -0.30 -20.88 -2.48
CA LEU A 70 -1.54 -20.10 -2.39
C LEU A 70 -2.64 -20.69 -3.28
N GLN A 71 -2.29 -21.16 -4.48
CA GLN A 71 -3.23 -21.77 -5.42
C GLN A 71 -3.87 -23.06 -4.88
N GLN A 72 -3.23 -23.73 -3.93
CA GLN A 72 -3.80 -24.89 -3.22
C GLN A 72 -4.94 -24.51 -2.23
N GLY A 73 -5.23 -23.21 -2.06
CA GLY A 73 -6.41 -22.68 -1.36
C GLY A 73 -6.34 -22.69 0.17
N ASN A 74 -5.69 -23.67 0.79
CA ASN A 74 -5.67 -23.84 2.25
C ASN A 74 -5.00 -22.67 2.99
N LYS A 75 -3.88 -22.15 2.48
CA LYS A 75 -3.15 -21.04 3.10
C LYS A 75 -3.90 -19.72 3.03
N HIS A 76 -4.53 -19.45 1.88
CA HIS A 76 -5.35 -18.26 1.64
C HIS A 76 -6.52 -18.17 2.63
N LEU A 77 -7.28 -19.27 2.77
CA LEU A 77 -8.44 -19.33 3.65
C LEU A 77 -8.06 -19.15 5.12
N ASN A 78 -6.98 -19.79 5.57
CA ASN A 78 -6.52 -19.66 6.96
C ASN A 78 -6.08 -18.24 7.28
N PHE A 79 -5.31 -17.60 6.38
CA PHE A 79 -4.91 -16.21 6.52
C PHE A 79 -6.11 -15.27 6.64
N LEU A 80 -7.11 -15.42 5.77
CA LEU A 80 -8.33 -14.60 5.82
C LEU A 80 -9.13 -14.85 7.09
N LYS A 81 -9.29 -16.11 7.52
CA LYS A 81 -9.99 -16.47 8.76
C LYS A 81 -9.34 -15.84 9.98
N GLU A 82 -8.03 -15.97 10.12
CA GLU A 82 -7.27 -15.36 11.22
C GLU A 82 -7.41 -13.84 11.23
N ARG A 83 -7.30 -13.20 10.05
CA ARG A 83 -7.46 -11.75 9.92
C ARG A 83 -8.86 -11.30 10.34
N MET A 84 -9.90 -11.96 9.84
CA MET A 84 -11.29 -11.66 10.21
C MET A 84 -11.53 -11.83 11.71
N ALA A 85 -10.97 -12.90 12.31
CA ALA A 85 -11.09 -13.12 13.75
C ALA A 85 -10.43 -12.00 14.57
N GLN A 86 -9.28 -11.48 14.15
CA GLN A 86 -8.61 -10.36 14.85
C GLN A 86 -9.31 -9.01 14.61
N ALA A 87 -9.85 -8.80 13.40
CA ALA A 87 -10.64 -7.62 13.06
C ALA A 87 -11.93 -7.57 13.90
N ASN A 88 -12.67 -8.68 14.02
CA ASN A 88 -13.90 -8.77 14.81
C ASN A 88 -13.67 -8.53 16.31
N LYS A 89 -12.46 -8.82 16.82
CA LYS A 89 -12.07 -8.51 18.20
C LYS A 89 -11.68 -7.05 18.40
N GLY A 90 -11.72 -6.22 17.36
CA GLY A 90 -11.29 -4.82 17.41
C GLY A 90 -9.80 -4.64 17.72
N ARG A 91 -8.99 -5.71 17.61
CA ARG A 91 -7.56 -5.68 17.98
C ARG A 91 -6.68 -5.28 16.81
N LEU A 92 -7.15 -5.38 15.58
CA LEU A 92 -6.32 -5.18 14.40
C LEU A 92 -6.31 -3.70 13.96
N VAL A 93 -5.12 -3.11 13.90
CA VAL A 93 -4.87 -1.82 13.23
C VAL A 93 -4.05 -2.09 11.99
N THR A 94 -4.69 -2.03 10.82
CA THR A 94 -4.02 -2.30 9.54
C THR A 94 -3.73 -1.00 8.80
N PHE A 95 -2.51 -0.89 8.28
CA PHE A 95 -2.14 0.06 7.23
C PHE A 95 -1.99 -0.70 5.92
N ASN A 96 -2.72 -0.28 4.90
CA ASN A 96 -2.75 -0.93 3.59
C ASN A 96 -1.96 -0.06 2.61
N PHE A 97 -1.07 -0.69 1.85
CA PHE A 97 -0.27 -0.08 0.81
C PHE A 97 -0.59 -0.73 -0.52
N THR A 98 -0.78 0.09 -1.54
CA THR A 98 -0.81 -0.33 -2.93
C THR A 98 0.06 0.61 -3.74
N SER A 99 0.76 0.08 -4.72
CA SER A 99 1.61 0.86 -5.62
C SER A 99 1.07 0.72 -7.04
N TRP A 100 0.80 1.86 -7.66
CA TRP A 100 0.49 2.01 -9.08
C TRP A 100 1.71 2.57 -9.83
N CYS A 101 2.87 2.61 -9.19
CA CYS A 101 4.14 2.93 -9.83
C CYS A 101 4.44 1.92 -10.94
N GLY A 102 4.98 2.41 -12.06
CA GLY A 102 5.24 1.64 -13.27
C GLY A 102 4.00 1.33 -14.10
N PHE A 103 2.79 1.76 -13.70
CA PHE A 103 1.62 1.66 -14.57
C PHE A 103 1.71 2.75 -15.65
N PRO A 104 1.36 2.47 -16.91
CA PRO A 104 1.48 3.42 -18.01
C PRO A 104 0.34 4.46 -18.02
N LEU A 105 -0.02 5.01 -16.84
CA LEU A 105 -1.15 5.92 -16.69
C LEU A 105 -0.90 7.26 -17.38
N TYR A 106 0.32 7.79 -17.30
CA TYR A 106 0.72 9.02 -17.99
C TYR A 106 1.00 8.82 -19.48
N GLU A 107 1.04 7.58 -19.96
CA GLU A 107 1.22 7.24 -21.38
C GLU A 107 -0.10 7.11 -22.14
N ALA A 108 -1.24 7.20 -21.44
CA ALA A 108 -2.56 7.04 -22.03
C ALA A 108 -2.93 8.23 -22.92
N ASP A 109 -2.80 8.05 -24.24
CA ASP A 109 -3.21 9.03 -25.25
C ASP A 109 -4.35 8.46 -26.12
N PHE A 110 -5.49 9.14 -26.10
CA PHE A 110 -6.68 8.77 -26.86
C PHE A 110 -6.88 9.63 -28.12
N GLY A 111 -5.87 10.40 -28.53
CA GLY A 111 -5.88 11.28 -29.70
C GLY A 111 -5.94 12.77 -29.36
N TRP A 112 -5.95 13.13 -28.07
CA TRP A 112 -5.97 14.52 -27.58
C TRP A 112 -4.79 14.84 -26.66
N GLY A 113 -3.76 13.98 -26.65
CA GLY A 113 -2.58 14.14 -25.82
C GLY A 113 -2.64 13.38 -24.50
N LYS A 114 -1.48 13.31 -23.85
CA LYS A 114 -1.26 12.59 -22.60
C LYS A 114 -1.82 13.34 -21.37
N PRO A 115 -2.11 12.66 -20.26
CA PRO A 115 -2.64 13.30 -19.05
C PRO A 115 -1.59 14.23 -18.43
N VAL A 116 -2.03 15.43 -18.04
CA VAL A 116 -1.19 16.37 -17.27
C VAL A 116 -1.03 15.90 -15.82
N TRP A 117 -2.08 15.28 -15.26
CA TRP A 117 -2.08 14.77 -13.90
C TRP A 117 -3.01 13.57 -13.77
N VAL A 118 -2.53 12.50 -13.13
CA VAL A 118 -3.32 11.31 -12.83
C VAL A 118 -3.61 11.26 -11.33
N VAL A 119 -4.88 11.03 -11.00
CA VAL A 119 -5.39 11.14 -9.63
C VAL A 119 -6.28 9.93 -9.32
N THR A 120 -5.99 9.20 -8.26
CA THR A 120 -6.95 8.29 -7.62
C THR A 120 -8.05 9.06 -6.89
N PHE A 121 -9.27 8.51 -6.88
CA PHE A 121 -10.46 9.18 -6.36
C PHE A 121 -10.32 9.66 -4.92
N THR A 122 -10.72 10.92 -4.67
CA THR A 122 -10.83 11.54 -3.35
C THR A 122 -12.07 11.01 -2.62
N GLY A 123 -11.89 9.93 -1.85
CA GLY A 123 -12.98 9.32 -1.10
C GLY A 123 -12.76 7.85 -0.84
N MET A 124 -11.51 7.46 -0.55
CA MET A 124 -11.20 6.06 -0.28
C MET A 124 -12.00 5.61 0.96
N VAL A 125 -12.90 4.64 0.78
CA VAL A 125 -13.76 4.10 1.84
C VAL A 125 -12.93 3.34 2.90
N TYR A 126 -11.67 3.01 2.59
CA TYR A 126 -10.78 2.26 3.47
C TYR A 126 -9.91 3.19 4.32
N LYS A 127 -10.17 3.21 5.64
CA LYS A 127 -9.28 3.82 6.64
C LYS A 127 -7.86 3.23 6.52
N ASN A 128 -6.84 4.07 6.68
CA ASN A 128 -5.42 3.71 6.67
C ASN A 128 -4.96 3.09 5.34
N LEU A 129 -5.30 3.72 4.22
CA LEU A 129 -4.87 3.30 2.88
C LEU A 129 -3.83 4.29 2.35
N VAL A 130 -2.74 3.76 1.81
CA VAL A 130 -1.69 4.49 1.13
C VAL A 130 -1.60 3.98 -0.32
N VAL A 131 -1.74 4.91 -1.26
CA VAL A 131 -1.55 4.66 -2.69
C VAL A 131 -0.29 5.39 -3.14
N LEU A 132 0.68 4.65 -3.69
CA LEU A 132 1.90 5.19 -4.28
C LEU A 132 1.73 5.28 -5.80
N MET A 133 2.05 6.42 -6.39
CA MET A 133 1.99 6.67 -7.83
C MET A 133 3.23 7.40 -8.30
N ASP A 134 3.58 7.27 -9.59
CA ASP A 134 4.66 8.07 -10.17
C ASP A 134 4.21 9.54 -10.34
N THR A 135 5.16 10.47 -10.28
CA THR A 135 4.92 11.87 -10.66
C THR A 135 4.72 11.98 -12.18
N ALA A 136 4.02 13.03 -12.63
CA ALA A 136 3.85 13.28 -14.07
C ALA A 136 5.18 13.46 -14.81
N ALA A 137 6.23 13.93 -14.12
CA ALA A 137 7.57 14.07 -14.67
C ALA A 137 8.40 12.76 -14.62
N GLY A 138 7.90 11.71 -13.95
CA GLY A 138 8.59 10.42 -13.82
C GLY A 138 9.83 10.44 -12.94
N ASP A 139 10.07 11.53 -12.21
CA ASP A 139 11.26 11.78 -11.38
C ASP A 139 11.04 11.52 -9.88
N GLY A 140 9.82 11.15 -9.48
CA GLY A 140 9.46 10.98 -8.08
C GLY A 140 8.19 10.14 -7.88
N ILE A 141 7.76 10.07 -6.61
CA ILE A 141 6.58 9.32 -6.18
C ILE A 141 5.63 10.27 -5.45
N GLU A 142 4.35 10.26 -5.85
CA GLU A 142 3.25 10.87 -5.10
C GLU A 142 2.62 9.81 -4.17
N ALA A 143 2.67 10.05 -2.86
CA ALA A 143 2.03 9.20 -1.86
C ALA A 143 0.70 9.81 -1.42
N ARG A 144 -0.39 9.08 -1.65
CA ARG A 144 -1.74 9.49 -1.23
C ARG A 144 -2.21 8.69 -0.06
N ILE A 145 -2.54 9.39 1.02
CA ILE A 145 -2.71 8.80 2.33
C ILE A 145 -4.11 9.12 2.82
N ASN A 146 -4.87 8.09 3.18
CA ASN A 146 -6.20 8.21 3.75
C ASN A 146 -6.19 7.80 5.22
N LEU A 147 -6.38 8.77 6.11
CA LEU A 147 -6.38 8.60 7.56
C LEU A 147 -7.63 9.22 8.18
N SER A 148 -7.89 8.90 9.45
CA SER A 148 -8.88 9.66 10.20
C SER A 148 -8.42 11.11 10.37
N LYS A 149 -9.34 12.05 10.54
CA LYS A 149 -9.00 13.47 10.75
C LYS A 149 -8.00 13.67 11.91
N GLU A 150 -8.21 12.94 13.01
CA GLU A 150 -7.31 13.01 14.17
C GLU A 150 -5.91 12.48 13.85
N ASP A 151 -5.81 11.36 13.15
CA ASP A 151 -4.53 10.77 12.76
C ASP A 151 -3.82 11.65 11.71
N MET A 152 -4.56 12.24 10.77
CA MET A 152 -4.02 13.13 9.75
C MET A 152 -3.43 14.40 10.36
N ASN A 153 -4.12 15.02 11.32
CA ASN A 153 -3.59 16.19 12.01
C ASN A 153 -2.24 15.91 12.71
N LYS A 154 -2.08 14.71 13.29
CA LYS A 154 -0.81 14.29 13.90
C LYS A 154 0.25 14.00 12.85
N PHE A 155 -0.15 13.39 11.73
CA PHE A 155 0.72 13.06 10.61
C PHE A 155 1.30 14.33 9.97
N GLU A 156 0.46 15.34 9.69
CA GLU A 156 0.88 16.60 9.09
C GLU A 156 1.77 17.45 10.01
N ALA A 157 1.61 17.30 11.33
CA ALA A 157 2.41 18.01 12.33
C ALA A 157 3.78 17.35 12.62
N ASP A 158 4.06 16.18 12.04
CA ASP A 158 5.30 15.45 12.29
C ASP A 158 6.50 16.13 11.60
N VAL A 159 7.45 16.61 12.41
CA VAL A 159 8.61 17.39 11.94
C VAL A 159 9.61 16.54 11.16
N GLU A 160 9.72 15.25 11.45
CA GLU A 160 10.59 14.34 10.70
C GLU A 160 10.01 14.10 9.32
N LEU A 161 8.70 13.81 9.22
CA LEU A 161 8.00 13.66 7.95
C LEU A 161 8.11 14.91 7.08
N GLN A 162 7.96 16.10 7.68
CA GLN A 162 8.02 17.38 6.98
C GLN A 162 9.33 17.60 6.22
N GLN A 163 10.42 16.93 6.61
CA GLN A 163 11.71 17.00 5.92
C GLN A 163 11.72 16.25 4.57
N PHE A 164 10.80 15.31 4.37
CA PHE A 164 10.75 14.43 3.20
C PHE A 164 9.59 14.73 2.24
N VAL A 165 8.67 15.61 2.61
CA VAL A 165 7.54 16.03 1.77
C VAL A 165 7.91 17.28 0.98
N SER A 166 7.53 17.31 -0.30
CA SER A 166 7.65 18.52 -1.10
C SER A 166 6.64 19.57 -0.60
N ASN A 167 7.06 20.84 -0.55
CA ASN A 167 6.18 21.98 -0.29
C ASN A 167 5.28 22.28 -1.51
N THR A 168 4.55 21.28 -2.01
CA THR A 168 3.60 21.49 -3.08
C THR A 168 2.34 22.02 -2.43
N LYS A 169 2.12 23.34 -2.55
CA LYS A 169 0.86 23.99 -2.17
C LYS A 169 -0.27 23.14 -2.77
N THR A 170 -1.11 22.59 -1.91
CA THR A 170 -2.38 21.97 -2.30
C THR A 170 -3.02 22.91 -3.30
N LEU A 171 -3.19 22.48 -4.55
CA LEU A 171 -4.03 23.20 -5.49
C LEU A 171 -5.42 23.20 -4.87
N GLN A 172 -5.74 24.28 -4.17
CA GLN A 172 -7.09 24.50 -3.69
C GLN A 172 -7.94 24.61 -4.94
N LEU A 173 -8.63 23.52 -5.25
CA LEU A 173 -9.79 23.53 -6.13
C LEU A 173 -10.78 24.49 -5.46
N HIS A 174 -10.75 25.75 -5.92
CA HIS A 174 -11.80 26.70 -5.64
C HIS A 174 -13.02 26.16 -6.39
N ASN A 175 -13.98 25.65 -5.63
CA ASN A 175 -15.34 25.44 -6.10
C ASN A 175 -16.03 26.79 -6.29
#